data_AF-A0A1X0J2S2-F1
#
_entry.id   AF-A0A1X0J2S2-F1
#
_cell.length_a   1.000
_cell.length_b   1.000
_cell.length_c   1.000
_cell.angle_alpha   90.00
_cell.angle_beta   90.00
_cell.angle_gamma   90.00
#
_symmetry.space_group_name_H-M   'P 1'
#
loop_
_entity.id
_entity.type
_entity.pdbx_description
1 polymer ?
#
loop_
_entity_poly.entity_id
_entity_poly.type
_entity_poly.pdbx_seq_one_letter_code
_entity_poly.pdbx_strand_id
1 'polypeptide(L)'
;MGLLDVDPAGLQRLVTQCQSWSVGVAASAPSTSPAPSSQASAAAVDLVHADAALAGAALSRRIQSVATSLTTAAAAYTRTEDNSASDLGALSRSL
;
A
#
# COMPACT_ATOMS: atom_id res chain seq x y z
N MET A 1 -24.28 1.10 18.76
CA MET A 1 -22.88 0.73 18.52
C MET A 1 -22.89 -0.30 17.40
N GLY A 2 -22.59 0.09 16.16
CA GLY A 2 -22.52 -0.86 15.05
C GLY A 2 -21.26 -1.70 15.20
N LEU A 3 -21.42 -3.03 15.24
CA LEU A 3 -20.29 -3.96 15.23
C LEU A 3 -19.57 -3.77 13.89
N LEU A 4 -18.32 -3.29 13.94
CA LEU A 4 -17.48 -3.22 12.75
C LEU A 4 -17.08 -4.65 12.39
N ASP A 5 -17.80 -5.24 11.44
CA ASP A 5 -17.41 -6.51 10.82
C ASP A 5 -16.22 -6.26 9.90
N VAL A 6 -15.01 -6.54 10.40
CA VAL A 6 -13.78 -6.36 9.64
C VAL A 6 -13.37 -7.69 9.04
N ASP A 7 -13.35 -7.77 7.71
CA ASP A 7 -12.86 -8.94 6.97
C ASP A 7 -11.31 -8.89 6.85
N PRO A 8 -10.54 -9.65 7.65
CA PRO A 8 -9.09 -9.68 7.57
C PRO A 8 -8.59 -10.25 6.24
N ALA A 9 -9.33 -11.14 5.59
CA ALA A 9 -8.98 -11.65 4.26
C ALA A 9 -9.18 -10.59 3.18
N GLY A 10 -10.19 -9.73 3.34
CA GLY A 10 -10.39 -8.52 2.54
C GLY A 10 -9.21 -7.55 2.66
N LEU A 11 -8.72 -7.31 3.87
CA LEU A 11 -7.53 -6.48 4.11
C LEU A 11 -6.28 -7.07 3.45
N GLN A 12 -6.06 -8.38 3.52
CA GLN A 12 -4.93 -9.05 2.86
C GLN A 12 -5.00 -8.97 1.32
N ARG A 13 -6.20 -9.09 0.74
CA ARG A 13 -6.41 -8.87 -0.69
C ARG A 13 -6.05 -7.44 -1.09
N LEU A 14 -6.45 -6.46 -0.29
CA LEU A 14 -6.10 -5.05 -0.54
C LEU A 14 -4.58 -4.81 -0.41
N VAL A 15 -3.91 -5.43 0.55
CA VAL A 15 -2.43 -5.40 0.68
C VAL A 15 -1.76 -5.92 -0.60
N THR A 16 -2.21 -7.07 -1.10
CA THR A 16 -1.70 -7.67 -2.33
C THR A 16 -1.91 -6.74 -3.53
N GLN A 17 -3.10 -6.12 -3.62
CA GLN A 17 -3.42 -5.17 -4.67
C GLN A 17 -2.50 -3.95 -4.62
N CYS A 18 -2.28 -3.37 -3.43
CA CYS A 18 -1.34 -2.28 -3.21
C CYS A 18 0.08 -2.65 -3.66
N GLN A 19 0.57 -3.83 -3.30
CA GLN A 19 1.90 -4.28 -3.74
C GLN A 19 1.99 -4.35 -5.27
N SER A 20 0.97 -4.88 -5.95
CA SER A 20 0.95 -4.91 -7.42
C SER A 20 0.95 -3.50 -8.05
N TRP A 21 0.21 -2.56 -7.46
CA TRP A 21 0.21 -1.17 -7.93
C TRP A 21 1.54 -0.48 -7.73
N SER A 22 2.23 -0.73 -6.61
CA SER A 22 3.57 -0.20 -6.37
C SER A 22 4.56 -0.66 -7.44
N VAL A 23 4.49 -1.93 -7.85
CA VAL A 23 5.28 -2.47 -8.96
C VAL A 23 4.88 -1.84 -10.30
N GLY A 24 3.58 -1.71 -10.58
CA GLY A 24 3.09 -1.10 -11.82
C GLY A 24 3.52 0.36 -11.98
N VAL A 25 3.51 1.14 -10.89
CA VAL A 25 4.00 2.52 -10.88
C VAL A 25 5.50 2.58 -11.17
N ALA A 26 6.29 1.66 -10.58
CA ALA A 26 7.72 1.59 -10.84
C ALA A 26 8.02 1.20 -12.31
N ALA A 27 7.25 0.28 -12.88
CA ALA A 27 7.39 -0.14 -14.27
C ALA A 27 6.98 0.94 -15.29
N SER A 28 6.14 1.91 -14.89
CA SER A 28 5.67 3.00 -15.75
C SER A 28 6.60 4.21 -15.77
N ALA A 29 7.76 4.14 -15.10
CA ALA A 29 8.71 5.23 -15.10
C ALA A 29 9.24 5.51 -16.52
N PRO A 30 9.23 6.79 -16.97
CA PRO A 30 9.71 7.13 -18.30
C PRO A 30 11.19 6.79 -18.46
N SER A 31 11.57 6.28 -19.63
CA SER A 31 12.97 6.03 -19.97
C SER A 31 13.67 7.37 -20.21
N THR A 32 14.63 7.72 -19.36
CA THR A 32 15.50 8.87 -19.59
C THR A 32 16.57 8.52 -20.62
N SER A 33 16.34 8.90 -21.87
CA SER A 33 17.41 8.94 -22.88
C SER A 33 17.93 10.37 -22.95
N PRO A 34 19.21 10.63 -22.63
CA PRO A 34 19.75 11.98 -22.71
C PRO A 34 19.69 12.46 -24.16
N ALA A 35 18.82 13.42 -24.42
CA ALA A 35 18.70 14.04 -25.72
C ALA A 35 19.70 15.21 -25.84
N PRO A 36 20.14 15.56 -27.06
CA PRO A 36 21.17 16.59 -27.24
C PRO A 36 20.70 17.93 -26.66
N SER A 37 21.52 18.49 -25.75
CA SER A 37 21.24 19.73 -25.00
C SER A 37 21.09 20.98 -25.88
N SER A 38 21.43 20.88 -27.17
CA SER A 38 21.21 21.93 -28.17
C SER A 38 19.74 22.10 -28.56
N GLN A 39 18.85 21.17 -28.18
CA GLN A 39 17.40 21.30 -28.38
C GLN A 39 16.69 21.67 -27.08
N ALA A 40 16.20 22.91 -26.97
CA ALA A 40 15.50 23.39 -25.77
C ALA A 40 14.29 22.52 -25.38
N SER A 41 13.57 21.98 -26.36
CA SER A 41 12.44 21.07 -26.14
C SER A 41 12.86 19.73 -25.53
N ALA A 42 14.06 19.23 -25.86
CA ALA A 42 14.61 18.01 -25.30
C ALA A 42 14.95 18.17 -23.80
N ALA A 43 15.61 19.27 -23.44
CA ALA A 43 15.82 19.63 -22.03
C ALA A 43 14.48 19.82 -21.28
N ALA A 44 13.51 20.44 -21.98
CA ALA A 44 12.08 20.44 -21.66
C ALA A 44 11.55 19.11 -21.11
N VAL A 45 11.64 18.10 -21.98
CA VAL A 45 11.12 16.75 -21.76
C VAL A 45 11.89 16.02 -20.67
N ASP A 46 13.22 16.15 -20.62
CA ASP A 46 14.04 15.50 -19.61
C ASP A 46 13.69 15.97 -18.18
N LEU A 47 13.41 17.26 -18.00
CA LEU A 47 12.94 17.79 -16.71
C LEU A 47 11.58 17.21 -16.31
N VAL A 48 10.63 17.14 -17.26
CA VAL A 48 9.31 16.55 -17.00
C VAL A 48 9.41 15.06 -16.67
N HIS A 49 10.28 14.32 -17.37
CA HIS A 49 10.54 12.91 -17.06
C HIS A 49 11.14 12.72 -15.67
N ALA A 50 12.07 13.59 -15.26
CA ALA A 50 12.64 13.57 -13.91
C ALA A 50 11.57 13.81 -12.84
N ASP A 51 10.72 14.82 -13.02
CA ASP A 51 9.61 15.11 -12.10
C ASP A 51 8.60 13.96 -12.02
N ALA A 52 8.26 13.37 -13.17
CA ALA A 52 7.38 12.20 -13.22
C ALA A 52 7.98 10.99 -12.48
N ALA A 53 9.29 10.76 -12.61
CA ALA A 53 9.98 9.69 -11.89
C ALA A 53 9.97 9.93 -10.37
N LEU A 54 10.19 11.17 -9.92
CA LEU A 54 10.10 11.55 -8.51
C LEU A 54 8.69 11.36 -7.95
N ALA A 55 7.67 11.78 -8.70
CA ALA A 55 6.27 11.60 -8.33
C ALA A 55 5.90 10.10 -8.25
N GLY A 56 6.33 9.29 -9.22
CA GLY A 56 6.15 7.85 -9.22
C GLY A 56 6.80 7.17 -8.00
N ALA A 57 8.02 7.56 -7.66
CA ALA A 57 8.71 7.05 -6.48
C ALA A 57 8.00 7.44 -5.16
N ALA A 58 7.47 8.67 -5.06
CA ALA A 58 6.69 9.11 -3.91
C ALA A 58 5.37 8.33 -3.78
N LEU A 59 4.66 8.13 -4.89
CA LEU A 59 3.43 7.34 -4.93
C LEU A 59 3.68 5.88 -4.53
N SER A 60 4.72 5.26 -5.07
CA SER A 60 5.10 3.87 -4.74
C SER A 60 5.37 3.70 -3.24
N ARG A 61 6.14 4.62 -2.63
CA ARG A 61 6.37 4.63 -1.16
C ARG A 61 5.08 4.78 -0.36
N ARG A 62 4.16 5.65 -0.80
CA ARG A 62 2.87 5.83 -0.14
C ARG A 62 2.03 4.54 -0.19
N ILE A 63 1.99 3.87 -1.33
CA ILE A 63 1.28 2.60 -1.50
C ILE A 63 1.84 1.52 -0.58
N GLN A 64 3.17 1.42 -0.46
CA GLN A 64 3.83 0.49 0.46
C GLN A 64 3.50 0.81 1.93
N SER A 65 3.48 2.08 2.32
CA SER A 65 3.11 2.50 3.68
C SER A 65 1.66 2.11 4.03
N VAL A 66 0.73 2.30 3.08
CA VAL A 66 -0.66 1.85 3.24
C VAL A 66 -0.73 0.33 3.40
N ALA A 67 -0.03 -0.43 2.57
CA ALA A 67 0.02 -1.88 2.67
C ALA A 67 0.53 -2.36 4.04
N THR A 68 1.57 -1.72 4.59
CA THR A 68 2.08 -2.01 5.94
C THR A 68 1.04 -1.71 7.03
N SER A 69 0.34 -0.58 6.91
CA SER A 69 -0.71 -0.18 7.85
C SER A 69 -1.88 -1.17 7.83
N LEU A 70 -2.31 -1.60 6.64
CA LEU A 70 -3.38 -2.60 6.47
C LEU A 70 -2.97 -3.96 7.05
N THR A 71 -1.73 -4.39 6.83
CA THR A 71 -1.20 -5.64 7.40
C THR A 71 -1.21 -5.60 8.92
N THR A 72 -0.78 -4.47 9.50
CA THR A 72 -0.76 -4.26 10.95
C THR A 72 -2.18 -4.27 11.53
N ALA A 73 -3.11 -3.59 10.87
CA ALA A 73 -4.51 -3.57 11.27
C ALA A 73 -5.14 -4.96 11.22
N ALA A 74 -4.93 -5.71 10.13
CA ALA A 74 -5.44 -7.07 9.99
C ALA A 74 -4.97 -7.98 11.13
N ALA A 75 -3.67 -7.94 11.46
CA ALA A 75 -3.11 -8.72 12.57
C ALA A 75 -3.68 -8.31 13.94
N ALA A 76 -3.95 -7.01 14.14
CA ALA A 76 -4.55 -6.51 15.37
C ALA A 76 -6.02 -6.98 15.52
N TYR A 77 -6.79 -6.98 14.44
CA TYR A 77 -8.15 -7.51 14.43
C TYR A 77 -8.19 -8.99 14.75
N THR A 78 -7.40 -9.82 14.05
CA THR A 78 -7.33 -11.26 14.33
C THR A 78 -7.01 -11.55 15.80
N ARG A 79 -6.01 -10.87 16.37
CA ARG A 79 -5.66 -11.04 17.79
C ARG A 79 -6.79 -10.64 18.73
N THR A 80 -7.52 -9.58 18.38
CA THR A 80 -8.64 -9.10 19.20
C THR A 80 -9.78 -10.12 19.20
N GLU A 81 -10.10 -10.70 18.04
CA GLU A 81 -11.10 -11.76 17.92
C GLU A 81 -10.68 -13.03 18.70
N ASP A 82 -9.43 -13.48 18.56
CA ASP A 82 -8.91 -14.65 19.29
C ASP A 82 -8.99 -14.47 20.81
N ASN A 83 -8.57 -13.30 21.31
CA ASN A 83 -8.65 -12.97 22.73
C ASN A 83 -10.10 -12.93 23.22
N SER A 84 -10.99 -12.28 22.45
CA SER A 84 -12.41 -12.18 22.80
C SER A 84 -13.08 -13.55 22.84
N ALA A 85 -12.78 -14.43 21.88
CA ALA A 85 -13.28 -15.80 21.86
C ALA A 85 -12.77 -16.61 23.06
N SER A 86 -11.50 -16.45 23.43
CA SER A 86 -10.92 -17.09 24.62
C SER A 86 -11.60 -16.62 25.91
N ASP A 87 -11.81 -15.30 26.06
CA ASP A 87 -12.45 -14.71 27.23
C ASP A 87 -13.91 -15.17 27.36
N LEU A 88 -14.67 -15.17 26.26
CA LEU A 88 -16.04 -15.69 26.24
C LEU A 88 -16.10 -17.19 26.57
N GLY A 89 -15.15 -17.99 26.05
CA GLY A 89 -15.05 -19.40 26.37
C GLY A 89 -14.61 -19.69 27.82
N ALA A 90 -13.89 -18.78 28.46
CA ALA A 90 -13.58 -18.86 29.88
C ALA A 90 -14.82 -18.52 30.73
N LEU A 91 -15.53 -17.44 30.39
CA LEU A 91 -16.77 -17.03 31.05
C LEU A 91 -17.83 -18.14 30.97
N SER A 92 -18.03 -18.75 29.80
CA SER A 92 -19.02 -19.82 29.62
C SER A 92 -18.72 -21.08 30.44
N ARG A 93 -17.47 -21.31 30.83
CA ARG A 93 -17.07 -22.44 31.69
C ARG A 93 -17.15 -22.13 33.18
N SER A 94 -17.31 -20.86 33.54
CA SER A 94 -17.42 -20.39 34.93
C SER A 94 -18.87 -20.23 35.41
N LEU A 95 -19.84 -20.42 34.52
CA LEU A 95 -21.28 -20.44 34.77
C LEU A 95 -21.79 -21.90 34.83
#